data_AF-A0A3A6PQI9-F1
#
_entry.id   AF-A0A3A6PQI9-F1
#
_cell.length_a   1.000
_cell.length_b   1.000
_cell.length_c   1.000
_cell.angle_alpha   90.00
_cell.angle_beta   90.00
_cell.angle_gamma   90.00
#
_symmetry.space_group_name_H-M   'P 1'
#
loop_
_entity.id
_entity.type
_entity.pdbx_description
1 polymer ?
#
loop_
_entity_poly.entity_id
_entity_poly.type
_entity_poly.pdbx_seq_one_letter_code
_entity_poly.pdbx_strand_id
1 'polypeptide(L)'
;MKKKLVVTLVSAVMLLGSVSYVFAATYTSTATVTGGSTPMTKSGSTIPGGHKYAKLTCTGSGSQVAGMCTVMQGTNHVVSEVIDTTNKTKTNDVYLAGGKQYHVVVSYVDEYTNTGATVKGTLTYTD
;
A
#
# COMPACT_ATOMS: atom_id res chain seq x y z
N MET A 1 -42.56 16.84 49.73
CA MET A 1 -42.61 16.88 48.25
C MET A 1 -41.52 15.96 47.69
N LYS A 2 -41.90 14.99 46.81
CA LYS A 2 -41.16 14.43 45.64
C LYS A 2 -39.65 14.08 45.82
N LYS A 3 -39.09 12.89 45.58
CA LYS A 3 -39.42 11.70 44.77
C LYS A 3 -38.59 10.50 45.27
N LYS A 4 -39.17 9.29 45.21
CA LYS A 4 -38.47 8.00 45.32
C LYS A 4 -37.68 7.74 44.03
N LEU A 5 -36.47 7.17 44.11
CA LEU A 5 -35.94 6.33 43.03
C LEU A 5 -35.26 5.11 43.64
N VAL A 6 -35.91 3.98 43.42
CA VAL A 6 -35.49 2.63 43.75
C VAL A 6 -34.39 2.23 42.77
N VAL A 7 -33.20 1.89 43.25
CA VAL A 7 -32.17 1.22 42.44
C VAL A 7 -32.16 -0.24 42.86
N THR A 8 -32.92 -1.03 42.12
CA THR A 8 -33.00 -2.48 42.26
C THR A 8 -31.70 -3.12 41.79
N LEU A 9 -31.13 -3.96 42.65
CA LEU A 9 -30.11 -4.95 42.32
C LEU A 9 -30.50 -5.73 41.06
N VAL A 10 -29.63 -5.77 40.06
CA VAL A 10 -29.44 -6.97 39.23
C VAL A 10 -27.97 -7.33 39.30
N SER A 11 -27.65 -8.14 40.30
CA SER A 11 -26.46 -8.99 40.25
C SER A 11 -26.74 -10.16 39.32
N ALA A 12 -25.70 -10.55 38.60
CA ALA A 12 -25.35 -11.91 38.20
C ALA A 12 -25.41 -12.24 36.69
N VAL A 13 -24.22 -12.63 36.24
CA VAL A 13 -23.91 -13.54 35.11
C VAL A 13 -23.90 -12.91 33.71
N MET A 14 -22.70 -12.61 33.21
CA MET A 14 -22.00 -13.33 32.10
C MET A 14 -20.57 -12.76 32.05
N LEU A 15 -19.57 -13.33 32.73
CA LEU A 15 -18.69 -14.40 32.24
C LEU A 15 -18.26 -14.24 30.76
N LEU A 16 -16.96 -14.03 30.59
CA LEU A 16 -16.12 -14.54 29.49
C LEU A 16 -16.47 -14.09 28.08
N GLY A 17 -15.87 -12.99 27.67
CA GLY A 17 -15.85 -12.61 26.27
C GLY A 17 -15.05 -11.34 26.06
N SER A 18 -13.79 -11.32 26.46
CA SER A 18 -12.85 -10.42 25.77
C SER A 18 -12.77 -10.94 24.34
N VAL A 19 -13.69 -10.51 23.48
CA VAL A 19 -13.51 -10.58 22.04
C VAL A 19 -12.27 -9.73 21.79
N SER A 20 -11.13 -10.41 21.72
CA SER A 20 -9.93 -9.85 21.12
C SER A 20 -10.31 -9.55 19.68
N TYR A 21 -10.80 -8.33 19.43
CA TYR A 21 -10.79 -7.78 18.09
C TYR A 21 -9.32 -7.70 17.71
N VAL A 22 -8.85 -8.74 17.03
CA VAL A 22 -7.55 -8.72 16.36
C VAL A 22 -7.72 -7.69 15.25
N PHE A 23 -7.28 -6.46 15.49
CA PHE A 23 -7.19 -5.46 14.45
C PHE A 23 -6.08 -5.93 13.50
N ALA A 24 -6.49 -6.45 12.35
CA ALA A 24 -5.59 -6.75 11.26
C ALA A 24 -4.94 -5.43 10.79
N ALA A 25 -3.66 -5.26 11.04
CA ALA A 25 -2.94 -4.05 10.65
C ALA A 25 -2.71 -4.09 9.13
N THR A 26 -3.10 -3.03 8.42
CA THR A 26 -2.84 -2.91 6.98
C THR A 26 -1.67 -1.97 6.75
N TYR A 27 -0.65 -2.46 6.04
CA TYR A 27 0.55 -1.72 5.68
C TYR A 27 0.48 -1.33 4.22
N THR A 28 0.77 -0.06 3.90
CA THR A 28 0.75 0.45 2.53
C THR A 28 1.93 1.38 2.27
N SER A 29 2.66 1.11 1.20
CA SER A 29 3.65 2.01 0.59
C SER A 29 3.08 2.52 -0.72
N THR A 30 3.20 3.83 -0.98
CA THR A 30 2.71 4.42 -2.23
C THR A 30 3.67 5.48 -2.73
N ALA A 31 3.96 5.44 -4.03
CA ALA A 31 4.69 6.48 -4.74
C ALA A 31 3.94 6.84 -6.02
N THR A 32 4.01 8.11 -6.40
CA THR A 32 3.37 8.65 -7.60
C THR A 32 4.30 9.67 -8.25
N VAL A 33 4.50 9.55 -9.56
CA VAL A 33 5.19 10.53 -10.39
C VAL A 33 4.28 10.98 -11.52
N THR A 34 4.30 12.25 -11.84
CA THR A 34 3.58 12.82 -12.98
C THR A 34 4.61 13.21 -14.04
N GLY A 35 4.50 12.66 -15.24
CA GLY A 35 5.42 12.86 -16.36
C GLY A 35 5.53 14.32 -16.76
N GLY A 36 6.78 14.73 -17.00
CA GLY A 36 7.18 16.03 -17.54
C GLY A 36 8.31 15.84 -18.55
N SER A 37 9.01 16.91 -18.90
CA SER A 37 10.06 16.91 -19.93
C SER A 37 11.35 16.18 -19.55
N THR A 38 11.45 15.62 -18.33
CA THR A 38 12.65 14.93 -17.84
C THR A 38 12.28 13.66 -17.09
N PRO A 39 13.18 12.65 -17.06
CA PRO A 39 13.02 11.48 -16.21
C PRO A 39 12.82 11.87 -14.75
N MET A 40 11.88 11.20 -14.07
CA MET A 40 11.62 11.42 -12.65
C MET A 40 11.41 10.10 -11.92
N THR A 41 11.94 10.03 -10.70
CA THR A 41 11.81 8.89 -9.81
C THR A 41 11.33 9.39 -8.45
N LYS A 42 10.41 8.64 -7.82
CA LYS A 42 9.95 8.90 -6.46
C LYS A 42 9.82 7.62 -5.66
N SER A 43 10.19 7.70 -4.39
CA SER A 43 10.06 6.62 -3.43
C SER A 43 8.86 6.85 -2.51
N GLY A 44 8.20 5.76 -2.13
CA GLY A 44 7.10 5.75 -1.18
C GLY A 44 7.58 5.64 0.26
N SER A 45 6.64 5.59 1.19
CA SER A 45 6.92 5.29 2.59
C SER A 45 7.43 3.86 2.77
N THR A 46 8.32 3.66 3.73
CA THR A 46 8.79 2.32 4.11
C THR A 46 7.72 1.57 4.89
N ILE A 47 7.55 0.29 4.59
CA ILE A 47 6.72 -0.66 5.35
C ILE A 47 7.57 -1.82 5.87
N PRO A 48 7.26 -2.37 7.06
CA PRO A 48 7.89 -3.58 7.54
C PRO A 48 7.47 -4.80 6.71
N GLY A 49 8.32 -5.81 6.69
CA GLY A 49 7.96 -7.15 6.23
C GLY A 49 7.42 -7.98 7.40
N GLY A 50 6.38 -8.78 7.13
CA GLY A 50 5.65 -9.56 8.13
C GLY A 50 5.58 -11.06 7.86
N HIS A 51 6.44 -11.61 6.98
CA HIS A 51 6.31 -12.96 6.45
C HIS A 51 4.98 -13.18 5.70
N LYS A 52 4.56 -12.18 4.92
CA LYS A 52 3.30 -12.18 4.17
C LYS A 52 3.58 -11.88 2.70
N TYR A 53 2.65 -12.28 1.85
CA TYR A 53 2.59 -11.77 0.48
C TYR A 53 1.91 -10.41 0.49
N ALA A 54 2.57 -9.43 -0.11
CA ALA A 54 2.03 -8.11 -0.39
C ALA A 54 1.71 -7.98 -1.87
N LYS A 55 0.68 -7.22 -2.19
CA LYS A 55 0.29 -6.96 -3.56
C LYS A 55 0.93 -5.65 -4.04
N LEU A 56 1.85 -5.75 -4.99
CA LEU A 56 2.31 -4.62 -5.79
C LEU A 56 1.26 -4.35 -6.87
N THR A 57 0.84 -3.11 -7.00
CA THR A 57 -0.01 -2.61 -8.08
C THR A 57 0.65 -1.39 -8.70
N CYS A 58 1.00 -1.48 -9.98
CA CYS A 58 1.54 -0.38 -10.77
C CYS A 58 0.46 0.10 -11.75
N THR A 59 0.11 1.37 -11.71
CA THR A 59 -0.92 1.97 -12.57
C THR A 59 -0.42 3.20 -13.28
N GLY A 60 -0.89 3.38 -14.51
CA GLY A 60 -0.58 4.50 -15.39
C GLY A 60 -1.84 5.18 -15.86
N SER A 61 -1.82 6.51 -15.91
CA SER A 61 -2.86 7.32 -16.51
C SER A 61 -2.25 8.33 -17.49
N GLY A 62 -3.01 8.73 -18.50
CA GLY A 62 -2.53 9.55 -19.62
C GLY A 62 -2.70 8.87 -20.98
N SER A 63 -2.60 9.64 -22.05
CA SER A 63 -2.72 9.15 -23.43
C SER A 63 -1.48 8.38 -23.85
N GLN A 64 -0.30 8.94 -23.57
CA GLN A 64 1.00 8.31 -23.72
C GLN A 64 1.55 8.14 -22.31
N VAL A 65 1.79 6.90 -21.86
CA VAL A 65 2.30 6.61 -20.51
C VAL A 65 3.25 5.43 -20.60
N ALA A 66 4.44 5.58 -20.02
CA ALA A 66 5.41 4.51 -19.84
C ALA A 66 6.10 4.71 -18.50
N GLY A 67 6.18 3.65 -17.70
CA GLY A 67 6.71 3.75 -16.35
C GLY A 67 6.98 2.41 -15.72
N MET A 68 7.70 2.45 -14.60
CA MET A 68 8.10 1.27 -13.85
C MET A 68 7.84 1.49 -12.37
N CYS A 69 7.26 0.47 -11.72
CA CYS A 69 7.17 0.39 -10.26
C CYS A 69 8.03 -0.76 -9.77
N THR A 70 8.93 -0.49 -8.84
CA THR A 70 9.86 -1.46 -8.26
C THR A 70 9.67 -1.54 -6.76
N VAL A 71 9.62 -2.75 -6.21
CA VAL A 71 9.72 -2.95 -4.75
C VAL A 71 11.18 -3.10 -4.39
N MET A 72 11.63 -2.25 -3.46
CA MET A 72 12.99 -2.23 -2.97
C MET A 72 13.06 -2.67 -1.51
N GLN A 73 14.11 -3.42 -1.19
CA GLN A 73 14.51 -3.77 0.18
C GLN A 73 15.89 -3.16 0.46
N GLY A 74 15.92 -1.98 1.08
CA GLY A 74 17.15 -1.18 1.11
C GLY A 74 17.53 -0.78 -0.31
N THR A 75 18.71 -1.21 -0.79
CA THR A 75 19.16 -1.01 -2.18
C THR A 75 18.87 -2.20 -3.10
N ASN A 76 18.34 -3.30 -2.57
CA ASN A 76 18.10 -4.51 -3.35
C ASN A 76 16.76 -4.44 -4.08
N HIS A 77 16.77 -4.79 -5.36
CA HIS A 77 15.57 -4.94 -6.17
C HIS A 77 14.90 -6.28 -5.87
N VAL A 78 13.61 -6.26 -5.54
CA VAL A 78 12.84 -7.47 -5.22
C VAL A 78 11.97 -7.88 -6.40
N VAL A 79 11.17 -6.94 -6.90
CA VAL A 79 10.31 -7.12 -8.08
C VAL A 79 10.15 -5.79 -8.80
N SER A 80 9.89 -5.84 -10.11
CA SER A 80 9.58 -4.68 -10.93
C SER A 80 8.42 -4.98 -11.86
N GLU A 81 7.53 -4.01 -12.02
CA GLU A 81 6.43 -4.03 -12.97
C GLU A 81 6.56 -2.83 -13.90
N VAL A 82 6.42 -3.09 -15.20
CA VAL A 82 6.49 -2.05 -16.25
C VAL A 82 5.12 -1.90 -16.88
N ILE A 83 4.63 -0.67 -16.90
CA ILE A 83 3.38 -0.30 -17.56
C ILE A 83 3.67 0.54 -18.80
N ASP A 84 2.76 0.47 -19.76
CA ASP A 84 2.84 1.19 -21.02
C ASP A 84 1.44 1.65 -21.48
N THR A 85 1.36 2.21 -22.68
CA THR A 85 0.11 2.71 -23.26
C THR A 85 -0.96 1.64 -23.44
N THR A 86 -0.55 0.38 -23.60
CA THR A 86 -1.42 -0.78 -23.82
C THR A 86 -1.83 -1.42 -22.50
N ASN A 87 -0.88 -1.60 -21.58
CA ASN A 87 -1.04 -2.26 -20.30
C ASN A 87 -0.81 -1.28 -19.16
N LYS A 88 -1.83 -0.45 -18.92
CA LYS A 88 -1.77 0.63 -17.92
C LYS A 88 -1.86 0.17 -16.48
N THR A 89 -2.15 -1.10 -16.22
CA THR A 89 -2.21 -1.66 -14.88
C THR A 89 -1.52 -3.01 -14.87
N LYS A 90 -0.57 -3.19 -13.95
CA LYS A 90 0.02 -4.49 -13.64
C LYS A 90 0.06 -4.73 -12.16
N THR A 91 -0.06 -6.00 -11.78
CA THR A 91 -0.05 -6.42 -10.39
C THR A 91 0.83 -7.64 -10.21
N ASN A 92 1.53 -7.70 -9.09
CA ASN A 92 2.38 -8.83 -8.73
C ASN A 92 2.35 -9.07 -7.22
N ASP A 93 2.41 -10.33 -6.82
CA ASP A 93 2.49 -10.72 -5.42
C ASP A 93 3.96 -10.83 -5.00
N VAL A 94 4.30 -10.19 -3.89
CA VAL A 94 5.67 -10.02 -3.43
C VAL A 94 5.78 -10.54 -2.02
N TYR A 95 6.61 -11.54 -1.79
CA TYR A 95 6.85 -12.03 -0.44
C TYR A 95 7.73 -11.04 0.34
N LEU A 96 7.21 -10.54 1.47
CA LEU A 96 7.93 -9.63 2.36
C LEU A 96 8.42 -10.38 3.59
N ALA A 97 9.73 -10.67 3.64
CA ALA A 97 10.34 -11.38 4.75
C ALA A 97 10.30 -10.56 6.05
N GLY A 98 10.05 -11.24 7.17
CA GLY A 98 10.03 -10.61 8.50
C GLY A 98 11.36 -9.95 8.87
N GLY A 99 11.27 -8.83 9.60
CA GLY A 99 12.42 -8.06 10.05
C GLY A 99 13.17 -7.29 8.95
N LYS A 100 12.61 -7.25 7.73
CA LYS A 100 13.09 -6.42 6.63
C LYS A 100 12.16 -5.23 6.39
N GLN A 101 12.67 -4.22 5.70
CA GLN A 101 11.94 -3.00 5.38
C GLN A 101 11.85 -2.85 3.86
N TYR A 102 10.66 -2.53 3.36
CA TYR A 102 10.35 -2.45 1.93
C TYR A 102 9.71 -1.12 1.58
N HIS A 103 9.88 -0.66 0.35
CA HIS A 103 9.14 0.47 -0.18
C HIS A 103 8.98 0.32 -1.70
N VAL A 104 7.97 0.99 -2.25
CA VAL A 104 7.82 1.08 -3.70
C VAL A 104 8.56 2.31 -4.22
N VAL A 105 9.34 2.13 -5.28
CA VAL A 105 9.95 3.20 -6.07
C VAL A 105 9.28 3.21 -7.43
N VAL A 106 8.84 4.38 -7.85
CA VAL A 106 8.22 4.58 -9.15
C VAL A 106 9.12 5.46 -9.99
N SER A 107 9.37 5.03 -11.21
CA SER A 107 10.12 5.80 -12.20
C SER A 107 9.30 5.97 -13.46
N TYR A 108 9.47 7.14 -14.06
CA TYR A 108 8.97 7.46 -15.38
C TYR A 108 10.05 7.19 -16.44
N VAL A 109 9.67 6.66 -17.61
CA VAL A 109 10.59 6.37 -18.72
C VAL A 109 10.39 7.41 -19.83
N ASP A 110 11.49 8.05 -20.24
CA ASP A 110 11.53 9.22 -21.15
C ASP A 110 11.33 8.88 -22.63
N GLU A 111 10.93 7.66 -22.97
CA GLU A 111 10.77 7.26 -24.38
C GLU A 111 9.58 7.93 -25.09
N TYR A 112 8.73 8.67 -24.37
CA TYR A 112 7.56 9.34 -24.92
C TYR A 112 7.38 10.74 -24.32
N THR A 113 6.89 11.71 -25.08
CA THR A 113 6.43 13.00 -24.54
C THR A 113 5.12 12.79 -23.77
N ASN A 114 5.21 12.37 -22.50
CA ASN A 114 4.05 12.06 -21.67
C ASN A 114 3.68 13.20 -20.71
N THR A 115 3.79 14.46 -21.16
CA THR A 115 3.44 15.62 -20.33
C THR A 115 2.03 15.46 -19.76
N GLY A 116 1.94 15.36 -18.43
CA GLY A 116 0.67 15.18 -17.72
C GLY A 116 0.22 13.72 -17.49
N ALA A 117 0.94 12.71 -17.98
CA ALA A 117 0.70 11.32 -17.61
C ALA A 117 1.12 11.08 -16.15
N THR A 118 0.53 10.10 -15.48
CA THR A 118 0.89 9.77 -14.09
C THR A 118 1.16 8.29 -13.95
N VAL A 119 2.21 7.94 -13.22
CA VAL A 119 2.54 6.56 -12.83
C VAL A 119 2.45 6.47 -11.32
N LYS A 120 1.72 5.48 -10.81
CA LYS A 120 1.52 5.23 -9.39
C LYS A 120 1.84 3.78 -9.07
N GLY A 121 2.65 3.57 -8.05
CA GLY A 121 2.94 2.27 -7.47
C GLY A 121 2.37 2.20 -6.06
N THR A 122 1.68 1.11 -5.75
CA THR A 122 1.18 0.81 -4.40
C THR A 122 1.62 -0.60 -4.01
N LEU A 123 2.18 -0.76 -2.82
CA LEU A 123 2.49 -2.05 -2.21
C LEU A 123 1.70 -2.18 -0.92
N THR A 124 0.82 -3.18 -0.81
CA THR A 124 -0.07 -3.34 0.34
C THR A 124 -0.15 -4.78 0.83
N TYR A 125 -0.18 -4.98 2.14
CA TYR A 125 -0.58 -6.24 2.78
C TYR A 125 -1.31 -5.99 4.10
N THR A 126 -2.02 -7.01 4.57
CA THR A 126 -2.74 -7.00 5.85
C THR A 126 -2.21 -8.13 6.73
N ASP A 127 -1.96 -7.86 8.01
CA ASP A 127 -1.50 -8.84 8.99
C ASP A 127 -2.64 -9.65 9.61
#